data_AF-K1SUT4-F1
#
_entry.id   AF-K1SUT4-F1
#
_cell.length_a   1.000
_cell.length_b   1.000
_cell.length_c   1.000
_cell.angle_alpha   90.00
_cell.angle_beta   90.00
_cell.angle_gamma   90.00
#
_symmetry.space_group_name_H-M   'P 1'
#
loop_
_entity.id
_entity.type
_entity.pdbx_description
1 polymer ?
#
loop_
_entity_poly.entity_id
_entity_poly.type
_entity_poly.pdbx_seq_one_letter_code
_entity_poly.pdbx_strand_id
1 'polypeptide(L)'
;MYYTLLMLDKQVELVNNMEGLTKDTWETMQKMHDLRLGYRTPAIQSAESNYYSVLTQKTDLLRQIRETENSLSLLIGDQAHSIARGKLDNQSLPSNFSTGVGIQLLNNRADVHAAEMNLAQCFYGVETARSKFYPSITISGTGAFTNSGGAGIVNPGKWLLSAVGSLTQPIFQNGRIIAGLKVAKMQYEQAYNTWQNTVLKAGSEVSNALVLYNYSDEKSKIEQKRIEVLEKNV
;
A
#
# COMPACT_ATOMS: atom_id res chain seq x y z
N MET A 1 -4.69 9.65 -5.37
CA MET A 1 -3.97 10.85 -5.85
C MET A 1 -4.58 11.44 -7.10
N TYR A 2 -4.66 10.72 -8.23
CA TYR A 2 -5.30 11.29 -9.44
C TYR A 2 -6.76 11.72 -9.22
N TYR A 3 -7.62 10.83 -8.69
CA TYR A 3 -9.00 11.18 -8.34
C TYR A 3 -9.10 12.26 -7.24
N THR A 4 -8.09 12.36 -6.38
CA THR A 4 -7.99 13.41 -5.36
C THR A 4 -7.77 14.78 -6.02
N LEU A 5 -6.93 14.85 -7.04
CA LEU A 5 -6.73 16.08 -7.83
C LEU A 5 -8.03 16.49 -8.53
N LEU A 6 -8.72 15.55 -9.18
CA LEU A 6 -10.03 15.81 -9.79
C LEU A 6 -11.07 16.34 -8.79
N MET A 7 -11.08 15.79 -7.57
CA MET A 7 -11.92 16.26 -6.47
C MET A 7 -11.55 17.67 -6.02
N LEU A 8 -10.27 17.96 -5.81
CA LEU A 8 -9.79 19.29 -5.43
C LEU A 8 -10.11 20.34 -6.51
N ASP A 9 -9.94 19.99 -7.80
CA ASP A 9 -10.31 20.85 -8.91
C ASP A 9 -11.83 21.17 -8.88
N LYS A 10 -12.67 20.17 -8.57
CA LYS A 10 -14.12 20.39 -8.40
C LYS A 10 -14.44 21.27 -7.18
N GLN A 11 -13.71 21.12 -6.08
CA GLN A 11 -13.87 21.98 -4.90
C GLN A 11 -13.46 23.43 -5.20
N VAL A 12 -12.39 23.65 -5.97
CA VAL A 12 -12.00 25.00 -6.42
C VAL A 12 -13.07 25.60 -7.34
N GLU A 13 -13.67 24.80 -8.23
CA GLU A 13 -14.81 25.24 -9.06
C GLU A 13 -15.97 25.74 -8.18
N LEU A 14 -16.36 24.99 -7.15
CA LEU A 14 -17.43 25.38 -6.22
C LEU A 14 -17.07 26.62 -5.39
N VAL A 15 -15.83 26.69 -4.90
CA VAL A 15 -15.35 27.84 -4.11
C VAL A 15 -15.26 29.11 -4.96
N ASN A 16 -14.94 29.01 -6.25
CA ASN A 16 -14.99 30.16 -7.16
C ASN A 16 -16.42 30.71 -7.30
N ASN A 17 -17.43 29.83 -7.33
CA ASN A 17 -18.84 30.27 -7.36
C ASN A 17 -19.24 30.93 -6.02
N MET A 18 -18.79 30.37 -4.89
CA MET A 18 -19.02 30.97 -3.56
C MET A 18 -18.31 32.31 -3.40
N GLU A 19 -17.10 32.47 -3.95
CA GLU A 19 -16.35 33.73 -3.95
C GLU A 19 -17.17 34.82 -4.66
N GLY A 20 -17.71 34.53 -5.85
CA GLY A 20 -18.58 35.45 -6.57
C GLY A 20 -19.81 35.84 -5.74
N LEU A 21 -20.53 34.85 -5.19
CA LEU A 21 -21.75 35.08 -4.41
C LEU A 21 -21.49 35.91 -3.14
N THR A 22 -20.45 35.56 -2.38
CA THR A 22 -20.11 36.26 -1.12
C THR A 22 -19.61 37.67 -1.39
N LYS A 23 -18.85 37.88 -2.47
CA LYS A 23 -18.44 39.20 -2.93
C LYS A 23 -19.63 40.07 -3.29
N ASP A 24 -20.52 39.57 -4.14
CA ASP A 24 -21.72 40.31 -4.58
C ASP A 24 -22.61 40.66 -3.39
N THR A 25 -22.75 39.74 -2.43
CA THR A 25 -23.51 39.95 -1.19
C THR A 25 -22.91 41.08 -0.36
N TRP A 26 -21.60 41.03 -0.11
CA TRP A 26 -20.90 42.07 0.66
C TRP A 26 -20.99 43.43 -0.03
N GLU A 27 -20.72 43.50 -1.34
CA GLU A 27 -20.81 44.74 -2.12
C GLU A 27 -22.23 45.32 -2.13
N THR A 28 -23.25 44.47 -2.23
CA THR A 28 -24.65 44.90 -2.20
C THR A 28 -25.01 45.48 -0.83
N MET A 29 -24.63 44.81 0.26
CA MET A 29 -24.85 45.29 1.61
C MET A 29 -24.13 46.62 1.88
N GLN A 30 -22.91 46.78 1.38
CA GLN A 30 -22.16 48.03 1.44
C GLN A 30 -22.89 49.17 0.72
N LYS A 31 -23.30 48.96 -0.54
CA LYS A 31 -24.04 49.95 -1.33
C LYS A 31 -25.37 50.34 -0.67
N MET A 32 -26.12 49.38 -0.16
CA MET A 32 -27.39 49.63 0.54
C MET A 32 -27.20 50.40 1.85
N HIS A 33 -26.12 50.12 2.59
CA HIS A 33 -25.75 50.90 3.77
C HIS A 33 -25.40 52.36 3.42
N ASP A 34 -24.63 52.57 2.35
CA ASP A 34 -24.24 53.90 1.90
C ASP A 34 -25.44 54.73 1.41
N LEU A 35 -26.44 54.07 0.83
CA LEU A 35 -27.75 54.64 0.48
C LEU A 35 -28.70 54.79 1.68
N ARG A 36 -28.28 54.42 2.91
CA ARG A 36 -29.08 54.41 4.15
C ARG A 36 -30.33 53.52 4.09
N LEU A 37 -30.31 52.46 3.27
CA LEU A 37 -31.42 51.53 3.01
C LEU A 37 -31.45 50.27 3.92
N GLY A 38 -30.91 50.34 5.14
CA GLY A 38 -31.27 49.37 6.20
C GLY A 38 -30.29 48.24 6.55
N TYR A 39 -29.00 48.36 6.25
CA TYR A 39 -27.97 47.48 6.84
C TYR A 39 -27.16 48.22 7.91
N ARG A 40 -26.70 47.50 8.95
CA ARG A 40 -25.82 48.05 10.00
C ARG A 40 -24.38 47.59 9.78
N THR A 41 -23.42 48.39 10.23
CA THR A 41 -21.98 48.09 10.13
C THR A 41 -21.58 46.66 10.56
N PRO A 42 -22.11 46.08 11.67
CA PRO A 42 -21.76 44.72 12.06
C PRO A 42 -22.19 43.65 11.04
N ALA A 43 -23.32 43.85 10.35
CA ALA A 43 -23.78 42.91 9.32
C ALA A 43 -22.87 42.94 8.08
N ILE A 44 -22.38 44.13 7.72
CA ILE A 44 -21.43 44.31 6.62
C ILE A 44 -20.09 43.66 6.95
N GLN A 45 -19.56 43.91 8.16
CA GLN A 45 -18.33 43.28 8.64
C GLN A 45 -18.43 41.75 8.67
N SER A 46 -19.60 41.21 9.01
CA SER A 46 -19.84 39.77 8.96
C SER A 46 -19.83 39.24 7.53
N ALA A 47 -20.43 39.95 6.56
CA ALA A 47 -20.41 39.58 5.15
C ALA A 47 -19.00 39.68 4.55
N GLU A 48 -18.25 40.73 4.91
CA GLU A 48 -16.84 40.92 4.53
C GLU A 48 -15.96 39.78 5.07
N SER A 49 -16.12 39.44 6.34
CA SER A 49 -15.42 38.32 6.98
C SER A 49 -15.72 36.98 6.28
N ASN A 50 -16.98 36.76 5.87
CA ASN A 50 -17.36 35.56 5.12
C ASN A 50 -16.65 35.51 3.76
N TYR A 51 -16.62 36.62 3.00
CA TYR A 51 -15.89 36.70 1.74
C TYR A 51 -14.39 36.35 1.91
N TYR A 52 -13.71 36.93 2.91
CA TYR A 52 -12.31 36.61 3.18
C TYR A 52 -12.10 35.16 3.67
N SER A 53 -13.06 34.58 4.37
CA SER A 53 -13.05 33.16 4.74
C SER A 53 -13.05 32.26 3.50
N VAL A 54 -13.90 32.57 2.51
CA VAL A 54 -13.96 31.85 1.23
C VAL A 54 -12.64 31.99 0.45
N LEU A 55 -12.04 33.19 0.40
CA LEU A 55 -10.73 33.40 -0.23
C LEU A 55 -9.60 32.61 0.45
N THR A 56 -9.66 32.50 1.78
CA THR A 56 -8.71 31.69 2.55
C THR A 56 -8.86 30.22 2.18
N GLN A 57 -10.09 29.71 2.15
CA GLN A 57 -10.39 28.34 1.73
C GLN A 57 -9.90 28.06 0.30
N LYS A 58 -10.09 28.99 -0.64
CA LYS A 58 -9.57 28.88 -2.00
C LYS A 58 -8.05 28.71 -2.03
N THR A 59 -7.34 29.53 -1.26
CA THR A 59 -5.87 29.49 -1.19
C THR A 59 -5.39 28.15 -0.63
N ASP A 60 -6.07 27.62 0.38
CA ASP A 60 -5.77 26.30 0.94
C ASP A 60 -5.99 25.17 -0.06
N LEU A 61 -7.08 25.22 -0.85
CA LEU A 61 -7.33 24.22 -1.90
C LEU A 61 -6.26 24.28 -3.00
N LEU A 62 -5.85 25.47 -3.43
CA LEU A 62 -4.78 25.64 -4.42
C LEU A 62 -3.44 25.08 -3.91
N ARG A 63 -3.12 25.30 -2.62
CA ARG A 63 -1.95 24.68 -1.99
C ARG A 63 -2.05 23.15 -1.99
N GLN A 64 -3.20 22.59 -1.60
CA GLN A 64 -3.43 21.13 -1.60
C GLN A 64 -3.30 20.52 -3.00
N ILE A 65 -3.75 21.23 -4.05
CA ILE A 65 -3.55 20.81 -5.44
C ILE A 65 -2.05 20.70 -5.72
N ARG A 66 -1.26 21.74 -5.44
CA ARG A 66 0.19 21.73 -5.65
C ARG A 66 0.91 20.61 -4.91
N GLU A 67 0.58 20.40 -3.64
CA GLU A 67 1.15 19.32 -2.83
C GLU A 67 0.81 17.94 -3.41
N THR A 68 -0.43 17.77 -3.88
CA THR A 68 -0.88 16.51 -4.48
C THR A 68 -0.25 16.29 -5.87
N GLU A 69 -0.03 17.34 -6.66
CA GLU A 69 0.70 17.27 -7.94
C GLU A 69 2.15 16.85 -7.71
N ASN A 70 2.83 17.46 -6.74
CA ASN A 70 4.20 17.10 -6.39
C ASN A 70 4.29 15.64 -5.91
N SER A 71 3.34 15.21 -5.07
CA SER A 71 3.28 13.83 -4.59
C SER A 71 3.03 12.84 -5.72
N LEU A 72 2.17 13.18 -6.68
CA LEU A 72 1.90 12.33 -7.84
C LEU A 72 3.10 12.29 -8.80
N SER A 73 3.76 13.42 -9.04
CA SER A 73 4.97 13.52 -9.86
C SER A 73 6.08 12.63 -9.28
N LEU A 74 6.28 12.67 -7.96
CA LEU A 74 7.22 11.80 -7.26
C LEU A 74 6.87 10.32 -7.44
N LEU A 75 5.59 9.95 -7.36
CA LEU A 75 5.14 8.56 -7.52
C LEU A 75 5.43 8.00 -8.93
N ILE A 76 5.34 8.85 -9.97
CA ILE A 76 5.66 8.47 -11.36
C ILE A 76 7.13 8.66 -11.71
N GLY A 77 7.96 9.15 -10.76
CA GLY A 77 9.38 9.40 -10.97
C GLY A 77 9.70 10.63 -11.82
N ASP A 78 8.81 11.61 -11.88
CA ASP A 78 8.95 12.85 -12.65
C ASP A 78 9.26 14.06 -11.74
N GLN A 79 9.77 15.13 -12.32
CA GLN A 79 9.97 16.41 -11.64
C GLN A 79 8.64 17.05 -11.25
N ALA A 80 8.63 17.90 -10.23
CA ALA A 80 7.41 18.59 -9.81
C ALA A 80 6.89 19.53 -10.92
N HIS A 81 5.69 19.25 -11.43
CA HIS A 81 5.04 20.08 -12.44
C HIS A 81 3.51 20.03 -12.30
N SER A 82 2.82 20.92 -13.02
CA SER A 82 1.36 20.86 -13.15
C SER A 82 0.95 19.65 -14.00
N ILE A 83 -0.02 18.88 -13.54
CA ILE A 83 -0.42 17.63 -14.21
C ILE A 83 -1.73 17.88 -14.98
N ALA A 84 -1.70 17.71 -16.31
CA ALA A 84 -2.90 17.80 -17.13
C ALA A 84 -3.88 16.66 -16.79
N ARG A 85 -5.18 16.99 -16.64
CA ARG A 85 -6.22 16.04 -16.19
C ARG A 85 -7.61 16.44 -16.66
N GLY A 86 -8.53 15.48 -16.59
CA GLY A 86 -9.94 15.66 -16.95
C GLY A 86 -10.78 16.29 -15.83
N LYS A 87 -12.10 16.07 -15.87
CA LYS A 87 -13.03 16.45 -14.79
C LYS A 87 -13.49 15.24 -13.98
N LEU A 88 -13.83 15.45 -12.71
CA LEU A 88 -14.36 14.41 -11.84
C LEU A 88 -15.69 13.83 -12.38
N ASP A 89 -16.58 14.69 -12.87
CA ASP A 89 -17.91 14.31 -13.36
C ASP A 89 -17.87 13.39 -14.59
N ASN A 90 -16.73 13.34 -15.30
CA ASN A 90 -16.54 12.49 -16.47
C ASN A 90 -15.98 11.09 -16.13
N GLN A 91 -15.72 10.80 -14.85
CA GLN A 91 -15.14 9.53 -14.45
C GLN A 91 -16.24 8.47 -14.30
N SER A 92 -16.05 7.32 -14.97
CA SER A 92 -16.92 6.15 -14.79
C SER A 92 -16.15 5.06 -14.06
N LEU A 93 -16.62 4.69 -12.87
CA LEU A 93 -16.06 3.58 -12.12
C LEU A 93 -16.81 2.29 -12.47
N PRO A 94 -16.14 1.12 -12.51
CA PRO A 94 -16.80 -0.15 -12.74
C PRO A 94 -17.88 -0.40 -11.67
N SER A 95 -19.11 -0.65 -12.10
CA SER A 95 -20.28 -0.81 -11.22
C SER A 95 -20.63 -2.27 -10.90
N ASN A 96 -20.07 -3.23 -11.64
CA ASN A 96 -20.40 -4.65 -11.52
C ASN A 96 -19.27 -5.41 -10.82
N PHE A 97 -19.19 -5.29 -9.50
CA PHE A 97 -18.46 -6.29 -8.71
C PHE A 97 -19.39 -7.48 -8.53
N SER A 98 -19.09 -8.59 -9.23
CA SER A 98 -19.80 -9.87 -9.05
C SER A 98 -19.98 -10.15 -7.55
N THR A 99 -21.16 -10.69 -7.21
CA THR A 99 -21.80 -10.92 -5.89
C THR A 99 -20.95 -11.65 -4.83
N GLY A 100 -19.72 -11.19 -4.58
CA GLY A 100 -18.71 -11.83 -3.75
C GLY A 100 -17.42 -12.10 -4.52
N VAL A 101 -16.28 -11.79 -3.89
CA VAL A 101 -14.95 -12.21 -4.36
C VAL A 101 -14.69 -13.60 -3.78
N GLY A 102 -14.58 -14.62 -4.63
CA GLY A 102 -14.25 -15.97 -4.19
C GLY A 102 -12.89 -15.99 -3.47
N ILE A 103 -12.78 -16.75 -2.37
CA ILE A 103 -11.55 -16.83 -1.56
C ILE A 103 -10.34 -17.27 -2.39
N GLN A 104 -10.56 -18.04 -3.46
CA GLN A 104 -9.54 -18.47 -4.41
C GLN A 104 -8.87 -17.29 -5.13
N LEU A 105 -9.57 -16.16 -5.31
CA LEU A 105 -8.98 -14.95 -5.92
C LEU A 105 -7.93 -14.30 -5.01
N LEU A 106 -7.93 -14.58 -3.70
CA LEU A 106 -6.87 -14.10 -2.80
C LEU A 106 -5.50 -14.67 -3.18
N ASN A 107 -5.46 -15.83 -3.86
CA ASN A 107 -4.22 -16.42 -4.35
C ASN A 107 -3.55 -15.57 -5.45
N ASN A 108 -4.30 -14.70 -6.12
CA ASN A 108 -3.72 -13.79 -7.12
C ASN A 108 -3.01 -12.59 -6.46
N ARG A 109 -3.12 -12.41 -5.14
CA ARG A 109 -2.45 -11.30 -4.46
C ARG A 109 -0.97 -11.62 -4.25
N ALA A 110 -0.12 -10.70 -4.69
CA ALA A 110 1.34 -10.87 -4.61
C ALA A 110 1.86 -10.96 -3.17
N ASP A 111 1.21 -10.29 -2.20
CA ASP A 111 1.58 -10.35 -0.78
C ASP A 111 1.29 -11.73 -0.16
N VAL A 112 0.12 -12.32 -0.49
CA VAL A 112 -0.25 -13.68 -0.09
C VAL A 112 0.73 -14.70 -0.69
N HIS A 113 1.02 -14.58 -1.98
CA HIS A 113 1.95 -15.47 -2.65
C HIS A 113 3.39 -15.33 -2.13
N ALA A 114 3.85 -14.11 -1.84
CA ALA A 114 5.15 -13.89 -1.23
C ALA A 114 5.25 -14.54 0.16
N ALA A 115 4.18 -14.46 0.98
CA ALA A 115 4.11 -15.13 2.27
C ALA A 115 4.12 -16.67 2.14
N GLU A 116 3.44 -17.20 1.12
CA GLU A 116 3.46 -18.63 0.80
C GLU A 116 4.86 -19.11 0.38
N MET A 117 5.53 -18.36 -0.50
CA MET A 117 6.90 -18.67 -0.91
C MET A 117 7.88 -18.59 0.26
N ASN A 118 7.68 -17.65 1.20
CA ASN A 118 8.47 -17.58 2.43
C ASN A 118 8.24 -18.79 3.33
N LEU A 119 6.99 -19.24 3.48
CA LEU A 119 6.66 -20.47 4.21
C LEU A 119 7.34 -21.69 3.58
N ALA A 120 7.29 -21.81 2.25
CA ALA A 120 7.95 -22.87 1.51
C ALA A 120 9.48 -22.83 1.69
N GLN A 121 10.09 -21.63 1.68
CA GLN A 121 11.50 -21.46 1.98
C GLN A 121 11.86 -21.98 3.38
N CYS A 122 11.07 -21.63 4.40
CA CYS A 122 11.28 -22.12 5.76
C CYS A 122 11.10 -23.65 5.87
N PHE A 123 10.15 -24.22 5.12
CA PHE A 123 9.97 -25.67 5.05
C PHE A 123 11.24 -26.37 4.54
N TYR A 124 11.82 -25.91 3.42
CA TYR A 124 13.09 -26.45 2.93
C TYR A 124 14.27 -26.15 3.87
N GLY A 125 14.20 -25.07 4.64
CA GLY A 125 15.13 -24.76 5.72
C GLY A 125 15.13 -25.82 6.82
N VAL A 126 13.96 -26.32 7.21
CA VAL A 126 13.83 -27.44 8.17
C VAL A 126 14.48 -28.71 7.62
N GLU A 127 14.24 -29.05 6.35
CA GLU A 127 14.82 -30.24 5.72
C GLU A 127 16.34 -30.11 5.53
N THR A 128 16.83 -28.90 5.25
CA THR A 128 18.27 -28.60 5.23
C THR A 128 18.88 -28.71 6.63
N ALA A 129 18.17 -28.33 7.69
CA ALA A 129 18.63 -28.54 9.06
C ALA A 129 18.61 -30.03 9.43
N ARG A 130 17.64 -30.79 8.93
CA ARG A 130 17.53 -32.25 9.10
C ARG A 130 18.66 -32.99 8.37
N SER A 131 19.06 -32.56 7.18
CA SER A 131 20.14 -33.21 6.42
C SER A 131 21.48 -33.19 7.16
N LYS A 132 21.71 -32.22 8.05
CA LYS A 132 22.91 -32.13 8.90
C LYS A 132 23.05 -33.26 9.93
N PHE A 133 21.98 -34.03 10.20
CA PHE A 133 22.06 -35.25 10.99
C PHE A 133 22.69 -36.42 10.23
N TYR A 134 22.78 -36.31 8.91
CA TYR A 134 23.35 -37.33 8.05
C TYR A 134 24.77 -36.97 7.62
N PRO A 135 25.59 -37.97 7.25
CA PRO A 135 26.94 -37.74 6.74
C PRO A 135 26.91 -36.95 5.43
N SER A 136 27.85 -36.04 5.25
CA SER A 136 28.05 -35.35 3.97
C SER A 136 29.14 -36.03 3.15
N ILE A 137 28.86 -36.29 1.88
CA ILE A 137 29.83 -36.83 0.92
C ILE A 137 30.19 -35.69 -0.04
N THR A 138 31.40 -35.18 0.07
CA THR A 138 31.94 -34.17 -0.85
C THR A 138 32.93 -34.85 -1.80
N ILE A 139 32.61 -34.87 -3.09
CA ILE A 139 33.53 -35.36 -4.12
C ILE A 139 34.35 -34.16 -4.62
N SER A 140 35.61 -34.08 -4.22
CA SER A 140 36.55 -33.08 -4.72
C SER A 140 37.52 -33.70 -5.74
N GLY A 141 37.67 -33.05 -6.90
CA GLY A 141 38.69 -33.39 -7.88
C GLY A 141 39.80 -32.34 -7.86
N THR A 142 41.00 -32.72 -7.44
CA THR A 142 42.20 -31.89 -7.54
C THR A 142 43.17 -32.49 -8.55
N GLY A 143 43.45 -31.75 -9.63
CA GLY A 143 44.53 -32.07 -10.58
C GLY A 143 45.78 -31.29 -10.20
N ALA A 144 46.77 -31.96 -9.59
CA ALA A 144 48.08 -31.40 -9.33
C ALA A 144 49.14 -32.25 -10.05
N PHE A 145 49.89 -31.62 -10.97
CA PHE A 145 51.05 -32.26 -11.61
C PHE A 145 52.27 -32.08 -10.70
N THR A 146 52.65 -33.12 -9.97
CA THR A 146 53.91 -33.17 -9.21
C THR A 146 54.96 -33.90 -10.04
N ASN A 147 56.05 -33.22 -10.40
CA ASN A 147 57.19 -33.79 -11.13
C ASN A 147 58.12 -34.64 -10.23
N SER A 148 57.53 -35.37 -9.27
CA SER A 148 58.22 -36.37 -8.46
C SER A 148 57.75 -37.74 -8.95
N GLY A 149 58.61 -38.45 -9.66
CA GLY A 149 58.31 -39.78 -10.19
C GLY A 149 57.81 -40.71 -9.09
N GLY A 150 56.53 -41.10 -9.18
CA GLY A 150 55.92 -42.07 -8.28
C GLY A 150 54.57 -41.62 -7.73
N ALA A 151 53.51 -42.20 -8.30
CA ALA A 151 52.17 -42.31 -7.72
C ALA A 151 51.35 -41.01 -7.59
N GLY A 152 50.82 -40.54 -8.72
CA GLY A 152 49.48 -39.92 -8.75
C GLY A 152 48.41 -40.97 -8.43
N ILE A 153 48.43 -41.55 -7.24
CA ILE A 153 47.40 -42.48 -6.77
C ILE A 153 46.40 -41.66 -5.95
N VAL A 154 45.22 -41.46 -6.52
CA VAL A 154 43.99 -41.24 -5.75
C VAL A 154 43.90 -42.37 -4.71
N ASN A 155 44.37 -42.12 -3.49
CA ASN A 155 44.46 -43.15 -2.45
C ASN A 155 43.06 -43.42 -1.87
N PRO A 156 42.43 -44.57 -2.14
CA PRO A 156 41.08 -44.88 -1.65
C PRO A 156 41.01 -44.93 -0.12
N GLY A 157 42.12 -45.17 0.57
CA GLY A 157 42.21 -45.11 2.03
C GLY A 157 42.03 -43.70 2.58
N LYS A 158 42.46 -42.63 1.87
CA LYS A 158 42.16 -41.25 2.27
C LYS A 158 40.67 -40.92 2.07
N TRP A 159 40.03 -41.45 1.03
CA TRP A 159 38.60 -41.29 0.79
C TRP A 159 37.77 -41.95 1.90
N LEU A 160 38.15 -43.17 2.30
CA LEU A 160 37.52 -43.91 3.39
C LEU A 160 37.75 -43.25 4.77
N LEU A 161 38.97 -42.77 5.07
CA LEU A 161 39.26 -42.04 6.30
C LEU A 161 38.50 -40.71 6.38
N SER A 162 38.34 -40.00 5.26
CA SER A 162 37.55 -38.77 5.18
C SER A 162 36.06 -39.04 5.43
N ALA A 163 35.53 -40.14 4.86
CA ALA A 163 34.15 -40.57 5.05
C ALA A 163 33.88 -41.05 6.49
N VAL A 164 34.81 -41.76 7.13
CA VAL A 164 34.67 -42.22 8.53
C VAL A 164 34.84 -41.05 9.52
N GLY A 165 35.73 -40.10 9.23
CA GLY A 165 35.88 -38.86 9.99
C GLY A 165 34.63 -37.97 9.91
N SER A 166 34.00 -37.85 8.73
CA SER A 166 32.74 -37.10 8.57
C SER A 166 31.52 -37.81 9.18
N LEU A 167 31.56 -39.14 9.30
CA LEU A 167 30.51 -39.96 9.95
C LEU A 167 30.47 -39.75 11.47
N THR A 168 31.63 -39.52 12.10
CA THR A 168 31.76 -39.41 13.56
C THR A 168 31.71 -37.97 14.09
N GLN A 169 31.92 -36.97 13.23
CA GLN A 169 31.89 -35.55 13.57
C GLN A 169 30.54 -34.99 14.08
N PRO A 170 29.36 -35.46 13.60
CA PRO A 170 28.06 -35.00 14.11
C PRO A 170 27.76 -35.46 15.54
N ILE A 171 28.37 -36.57 15.97
CA ILE A 171 28.07 -37.23 17.26
C ILE A 171 28.52 -36.36 18.45
N PHE A 172 29.57 -35.54 18.28
CA PHE A 172 30.18 -34.70 19.33
C PHE A 172 29.97 -33.19 19.13
N GLN A 173 28.83 -32.74 18.56
CA GLN A 173 28.54 -31.30 18.38
C GLN A 173 27.82 -30.62 19.57
N ASN A 174 27.87 -31.16 20.80
CA ASN A 174 27.24 -30.58 22.01
C ASN A 174 25.76 -30.13 21.80
N GLY A 175 24.98 -30.87 21.00
CA GLY A 175 23.58 -30.52 20.71
C GLY A 175 23.36 -29.39 19.70
N ARG A 176 24.40 -28.83 19.07
CA ARG A 176 24.29 -27.73 18.09
C ARG A 176 23.37 -28.07 16.90
N ILE A 177 23.41 -29.31 16.41
CA ILE A 177 22.55 -29.77 15.30
C ILE A 177 21.09 -29.84 15.74
N ILE A 178 20.82 -30.31 16.96
CA ILE A 178 19.48 -30.37 17.55
C ILE A 178 18.92 -28.96 17.75
N ALA A 179 19.73 -28.05 18.32
CA ALA A 179 19.36 -26.65 18.47
C ALA A 179 19.08 -25.99 17.11
N GLY A 180 19.91 -26.25 16.09
CA GLY A 180 19.71 -25.76 14.73
C GLY A 180 18.40 -26.24 14.10
N LEU A 181 18.05 -27.52 14.26
CA LEU A 181 16.75 -28.05 13.82
C LEU A 181 15.59 -27.41 14.58
N LYS A 182 15.73 -27.23 15.90
CA LYS A 182 14.70 -26.56 16.71
C LYS A 182 14.47 -25.13 16.22
N VAL A 183 15.54 -24.36 15.97
CA VAL A 183 15.44 -23.01 15.41
C VAL A 183 14.74 -23.01 14.05
N ALA A 184 15.12 -23.91 13.14
CA ALA A 184 14.49 -24.01 11.82
C ALA A 184 12.99 -24.32 11.92
N LYS A 185 12.60 -25.21 12.85
CA LYS A 185 11.17 -25.52 13.11
C LYS A 185 10.41 -24.31 13.65
N MET A 186 10.98 -23.58 14.61
CA MET A 186 10.36 -22.36 15.15
C MET A 186 10.21 -21.28 14.07
N GLN A 187 11.19 -21.15 13.17
CA GLN A 187 11.11 -20.23 12.02
C GLN A 187 10.01 -20.64 11.04
N TYR A 188 9.84 -21.93 10.78
CA TYR A 188 8.72 -22.44 9.97
C TYR A 188 7.36 -22.16 10.63
N GLU A 189 7.22 -22.42 11.94
CA GLU A 189 5.99 -22.10 12.68
C GLU A 189 5.68 -20.60 12.66
N GLN A 190 6.69 -19.75 12.79
CA GLN A 190 6.54 -18.31 12.64
C GLN A 190 6.06 -17.94 11.23
N ALA A 191 6.69 -18.46 10.18
CA ALA A 191 6.31 -18.22 8.80
C ALA A 191 4.89 -18.70 8.50
N TYR A 192 4.47 -19.83 9.09
CA TYR A 192 3.12 -20.36 8.97
C TYR A 192 2.08 -19.40 9.57
N ASN A 193 2.33 -18.91 10.78
CA ASN A 193 1.47 -17.92 11.43
C ASN A 193 1.42 -16.61 10.64
N THR A 194 2.56 -16.17 10.08
CA THR A 194 2.62 -14.99 9.20
C THR A 194 1.77 -15.19 7.95
N TRP A 195 1.92 -16.32 7.25
CA TRP A 195 1.10 -16.65 6.08
C TRP A 195 -0.40 -16.69 6.42
N GLN A 196 -0.78 -17.37 7.51
CA GLN A 196 -2.16 -17.43 7.96
C GLN A 196 -2.74 -16.03 8.21
N ASN A 197 -1.99 -15.18 8.92
CA ASN A 197 -2.39 -13.80 9.17
C ASN A 197 -2.52 -12.98 7.88
N THR A 198 -1.62 -13.17 6.91
CA THR A 198 -1.69 -12.50 5.60
C THR A 198 -2.95 -12.88 4.84
N VAL A 199 -3.35 -14.16 4.85
CA VAL A 199 -4.60 -14.62 4.23
C VAL A 199 -5.83 -14.02 4.91
N LEU A 200 -5.88 -14.03 6.26
CA LEU A 200 -6.98 -13.45 7.03
C LEU A 200 -7.10 -11.94 6.81
N LYS A 201 -5.96 -11.23 6.79
CA LYS A 201 -5.90 -9.79 6.50
C LYS A 201 -6.40 -9.49 5.10
N ALA A 202 -5.97 -10.26 4.10
CA ALA A 202 -6.42 -10.11 2.73
C ALA A 202 -7.94 -10.30 2.58
N GLY A 203 -8.51 -11.29 3.25
CA GLY A 203 -9.97 -11.50 3.29
C GLY A 203 -10.71 -10.34 3.97
N SER A 204 -10.18 -9.85 5.10
CA SER A 204 -10.74 -8.70 5.81
C SER A 204 -10.73 -7.42 4.95
N GLU A 205 -9.63 -7.14 4.24
CA GLU A 205 -9.52 -5.98 3.33
C GLU A 205 -10.57 -6.03 2.22
N VAL A 206 -10.77 -7.20 1.60
CA VAL A 206 -11.77 -7.38 0.54
C VAL A 206 -13.18 -7.19 1.09
N SER A 207 -13.48 -7.79 2.25
CA SER A 207 -14.77 -7.62 2.92
C SER A 207 -15.06 -6.14 3.23
N ASN A 208 -14.10 -5.46 3.84
CA ASN A 208 -14.21 -4.04 4.18
C ASN A 208 -14.38 -3.16 2.93
N ALA A 209 -13.66 -3.46 1.84
CA ALA A 209 -13.80 -2.72 0.59
C ALA A 209 -15.19 -2.87 -0.03
N LEU A 210 -15.77 -4.08 -0.02
CA LEU A 210 -17.12 -4.34 -0.51
C LEU A 210 -18.18 -3.62 0.34
N VAL A 211 -18.04 -3.68 1.67
CA VAL A 211 -18.91 -2.97 2.60
C VAL A 211 -18.83 -1.46 2.37
N LEU A 212 -17.62 -0.91 2.29
CA LEU A 212 -17.39 0.52 2.03
C LEU A 212 -18.01 0.97 0.70
N TYR A 213 -17.87 0.17 -0.35
CA TYR A 213 -18.46 0.47 -1.65
C TYR A 213 -19.99 0.54 -1.58
N ASN A 214 -20.64 -0.49 -1.03
CA ASN A 214 -22.10 -0.56 -0.94
C ASN A 214 -22.68 0.62 -0.14
N TYR A 215 -22.10 0.92 1.02
CA TYR A 215 -22.56 2.05 1.84
C TYR A 215 -22.23 3.42 1.22
N SER A 216 -21.15 3.53 0.44
CA SER A 216 -20.83 4.77 -0.28
C SER A 216 -21.80 5.03 -1.42
N ASP A 217 -22.22 4.00 -2.16
CA ASP A 217 -23.25 4.09 -3.20
C ASP A 217 -24.62 4.48 -2.60
N GLU A 218 -25.03 3.84 -1.51
CA GLU A 218 -26.25 4.20 -0.78
C GLU A 218 -26.22 5.66 -0.31
N LYS A 219 -25.11 6.07 0.33
CA LYS A 219 -24.92 7.46 0.77
C LYS A 219 -24.96 8.45 -0.38
N SER A 220 -24.32 8.13 -1.52
CA SER A 220 -24.29 8.99 -2.70
C SER A 220 -25.70 9.26 -3.24
N LYS A 221 -26.55 8.22 -3.31
CA LYS A 221 -27.96 8.34 -3.73
C LYS A 221 -28.78 9.20 -2.77
N ILE A 222 -28.52 9.13 -1.47
CA ILE A 222 -29.20 9.95 -0.46
C ILE A 222 -28.79 11.42 -0.56
N GLU A 223 -27.49 11.71 -0.65
CA GLU A 223 -26.99 13.07 -0.77
C GLU A 223 -27.43 13.72 -2.09
N GLN A 224 -27.54 12.96 -3.18
CA GLN A 224 -28.10 13.47 -4.44
C GLN A 224 -29.52 14.01 -4.27
N LYS A 225 -30.41 13.24 -3.61
CA LYS A 225 -31.77 13.71 -3.31
C LYS A 225 -31.78 14.95 -2.42
N ARG A 226 -30.85 15.04 -1.46
CA ARG A 226 -30.73 16.21 -0.60
C ARG A 226 -30.32 17.45 -1.40
N ILE A 227 -29.36 17.32 -2.32
CA ILE A 227 -28.94 18.41 -3.21
C ILE A 227 -30.12 18.88 -4.06
N GLU A 228 -30.88 17.96 -4.68
CA GLU A 228 -32.07 18.30 -5.47
C GLU A 228 -33.13 19.07 -4.67
N VAL A 229 -33.29 18.79 -3.37
CA VAL A 229 -34.21 19.53 -2.48
C VAL A 229 -33.67 20.91 -2.15
N LEU A 230 -32.37 21.04 -1.88
CA LEU A 230 -31.75 22.32 -1.56
C LEU A 230 -31.74 23.28 -2.75
N GLU A 231 -31.48 22.77 -3.96
CA GLU A 231 -31.51 23.58 -5.19
C GLU A 231 -32.91 24.12 -5.52
N LYS A 232 -33.98 23.41 -5.15
CA LYS A 232 -35.36 23.89 -5.33
C LYS A 232 -35.80 24.95 -4.32
N ASN A 233 -35.11 25.04 -3.19
CA ASN A 233 -35.43 26.00 -2.12
C ASN A 233 -34.72 27.36 -2.31
N VAL A 234 -33.83 27.47 -3.30
CA VAL A 234 -33.16 28.70 -3.73
C VAL A 234 -33.91 29.27 -4.93
#